data_AF-A0A8T7G9Y0-F1
#
_entry.id   AF-A0A8T7G9Y0-F1
#
_cell.length_a   1.000
_cell.length_b   1.000
_cell.length_c   1.000
_cell.angle_alpha   90.00
_cell.angle_beta   90.00
_cell.angle_gamma   90.00
#
_symmetry.space_group_name_H-M   'P 1'
#
loop_
_entity.id
_entity.type
_entity.pdbx_description
1 polymer ?
#
loop_
_entity_poly.entity_id
_entity_poly.type
_entity_poly.pdbx_seq_one_letter_code
_entity_poly.pdbx_strand_id
1 'polypeptide(L)'
;MTSKQEIERSVDIRQRWWTVTGVQLLVALVGISVIVLASKTQEVKPVIVRTEGESIESRQRLLPIAFLLRETEKIGLSDKQVVSLSKLQEEAYKELLPIEDELRARQTVFDGFMKSHRNRQVSMEELLKQAKPVTETGRRKRLLLERYRERAQNLLSEKQRVQAGQLFRRVTERVEKQKNKQNDKEGAI
;
A
#
# COMPACT_ATOMS: atom_id res chain seq x y z
N MET A 1 -8.79 50.08 60.62
CA MET A 1 -8.42 50.59 59.29
C MET A 1 -7.18 49.84 58.83
N THR A 2 -7.38 48.75 58.10
CA THR A 2 -6.36 47.94 57.40
C THR A 2 -7.04 47.51 56.09
N SER A 3 -7.03 48.47 55.16
CA SER A 3 -6.32 48.43 53.89
C SER A 3 -6.89 47.43 52.89
N LYS A 4 -7.88 47.92 52.11
CA LYS A 4 -8.35 47.30 50.86
C LYS A 4 -7.21 46.97 49.87
N GLN A 5 -6.01 47.52 50.05
CA GLN A 5 -4.85 47.27 49.20
C GLN A 5 -4.22 45.87 49.39
N GLU A 6 -4.44 45.17 50.51
CA GLU A 6 -3.92 43.81 50.69
C GLU A 6 -4.73 42.75 49.92
N ILE A 7 -6.04 42.99 49.75
CA ILE A 7 -6.93 42.04 49.05
C ILE A 7 -6.65 42.08 47.54
N GLU A 8 -6.47 43.26 46.95
CA GLU A 8 -6.18 43.41 45.51
C GLU A 8 -4.85 42.76 45.10
N ARG A 9 -3.79 42.87 45.93
CA ARG A 9 -2.50 42.20 45.65
C ARG A 9 -2.59 40.66 45.71
N SER A 10 -3.50 40.11 46.53
CA SER A 10 -3.65 38.66 46.68
C SER A 10 -4.38 37.99 45.51
N VAL A 11 -5.20 38.74 44.77
CA VAL A 11 -5.93 38.29 43.58
C VAL A 11 -5.01 38.26 42.36
N ASP A 12 -4.15 39.28 42.22
CA ASP A 12 -3.23 39.43 41.10
C ASP A 12 -2.14 38.34 41.07
N ILE A 13 -1.68 37.91 42.25
CA ILE A 13 -0.70 36.81 42.39
C ILE A 13 -1.33 35.46 42.02
N ARG A 14 -2.60 35.21 42.36
CA ARG A 14 -3.28 33.94 42.04
C ARG A 14 -3.63 33.82 40.56
N GLN A 15 -4.01 34.92 39.89
CA GLN A 15 -4.29 34.90 38.45
C GLN A 15 -3.03 34.63 37.61
N ARG A 16 -1.87 35.18 37.99
CA ARG A 16 -0.58 34.90 37.33
C ARG A 16 -0.15 33.43 37.40
N TRP A 17 -0.46 32.73 38.49
CA TRP A 17 -0.10 31.32 38.65
C TRP A 17 -0.89 30.38 37.74
N TRP A 18 -2.17 30.68 37.47
CA TRP A 18 -3.02 29.86 36.59
C TRP A 18 -2.64 30.01 35.11
N THR A 19 -2.20 31.19 34.67
CA THR A 19 -1.75 31.39 33.28
C THR A 19 -0.42 30.69 33.00
N VAL A 20 0.51 30.66 33.96
CA VAL A 20 1.83 30.03 33.74
C VAL A 20 1.72 28.50 33.75
N THR A 21 0.91 27.92 34.63
CA THR A 21 0.66 26.45 34.63
C THR A 21 -0.19 26.01 33.44
N GLY A 22 -1.20 26.79 33.03
CA GLY A 22 -2.02 26.49 31.85
C GLY A 22 -1.24 26.53 30.53
N VAL A 23 -0.34 27.52 30.36
CA VAL A 23 0.50 27.64 29.16
C VAL A 23 1.57 26.56 29.10
N GLN A 24 2.19 26.18 30.22
CA GLN A 24 3.13 25.05 30.25
C GLN A 24 2.46 23.70 29.93
N LEU A 25 1.22 23.49 30.38
CA LEU A 25 0.45 22.29 30.06
C LEU A 25 0.10 22.23 28.56
N LEU A 26 -0.25 23.36 27.96
CA LEU A 26 -0.52 23.47 26.52
C LEU A 26 0.73 23.26 25.66
N VAL A 27 1.88 23.81 26.06
CA VAL A 27 3.17 23.59 25.37
C VAL A 27 3.61 22.12 25.49
N ALA A 28 3.39 21.48 26.65
CA ALA A 28 3.64 20.05 26.81
C ALA A 28 2.71 19.20 25.92
N LEU A 29 1.42 19.54 25.80
CA LEU A 29 0.49 18.84 24.91
C LEU A 29 0.82 19.01 23.42
N VAL A 30 1.26 20.20 23.00
CA VAL A 30 1.75 20.44 21.63
C VAL A 30 3.07 19.69 21.38
N GLY A 31 3.98 19.69 22.35
CA GLY A 31 5.23 18.92 22.27
C GLY A 31 5.00 17.41 22.16
N ILE A 32 4.09 16.85 22.95
CA ILE A 32 3.69 15.42 22.85
C ILE A 32 3.00 15.16 21.51
N SER A 33 2.19 16.08 20.99
CA SER A 33 1.55 15.92 19.67
C SER A 33 2.56 15.92 18.53
N VAL A 34 3.59 16.77 18.58
CA VAL A 34 4.69 16.79 17.59
C VAL A 34 5.56 15.54 17.70
N ILE A 35 5.87 15.07 18.90
CA ILE A 35 6.64 13.83 19.11
C ILE A 35 5.82 12.60 18.70
N VAL A 36 4.52 12.56 18.95
CA VAL A 36 3.63 11.47 18.50
C VAL A 36 3.45 11.49 16.97
N LEU A 37 3.41 12.67 16.33
CA LEU A 37 3.42 12.75 14.87
C LEU A 37 4.79 12.35 14.27
N ALA A 38 5.91 12.75 14.89
CA ALA A 38 7.25 12.43 14.42
C ALA A 38 7.65 10.95 14.69
N SER A 39 7.07 10.32 15.72
CA SER A 39 7.34 8.90 16.06
C SER A 39 6.38 7.90 15.42
N LYS A 40 5.30 8.35 14.77
CA LYS A 40 4.37 7.48 14.00
C LYS A 40 4.63 7.41 12.50
N THR A 41 5.74 7.96 12.02
CA THR A 41 6.35 7.54 10.75
C THR A 41 7.30 6.35 10.94
N GLN A 42 6.93 5.40 11.80
CA GLN A 42 7.31 4.02 11.51
C GLN A 42 6.54 3.62 10.27
N GLU A 43 7.25 3.61 9.14
CA GLU A 43 6.88 2.85 7.96
C GLU A 43 6.26 1.53 8.43
N VAL A 44 4.94 1.41 8.33
CA VAL A 44 4.28 0.11 8.36
C VAL A 44 4.70 -0.55 7.06
N LYS A 45 5.93 -1.10 7.06
CA LYS A 45 6.33 -2.06 6.04
C LYS A 45 5.26 -3.14 6.12
N PRO A 46 4.53 -3.40 5.02
CA PRO A 46 3.58 -4.50 5.04
C PRO A 46 4.36 -5.74 5.46
N VAL A 47 3.89 -6.43 6.49
CA VAL A 47 4.40 -7.73 6.90
C VAL A 47 4.10 -8.69 5.75
N ILE A 48 4.98 -8.69 4.76
CA ILE A 48 5.16 -9.81 3.87
C ILE A 48 5.77 -10.85 4.80
N VAL A 49 4.96 -11.81 5.22
CA VAL A 49 5.45 -13.05 5.80
C VAL A 49 6.37 -13.67 4.75
N ARG A 50 7.66 -13.34 4.84
CA ARG A 50 8.72 -14.00 4.11
C ARG A 50 8.93 -15.30 4.87
N THR A 51 8.45 -16.40 4.32
CA THR A 51 9.00 -17.71 4.65
C THR A 51 10.51 -17.65 4.39
N GLU A 52 11.26 -17.60 5.48
CA GLU A 52 12.72 -17.75 5.50
C GLU A 52 13.07 -19.08 4.84
N GLY A 53 13.96 -19.06 3.84
CA GLY A 53 14.49 -20.31 3.25
C GLY A 53 14.77 -20.32 1.75
N GLU A 54 14.46 -19.28 0.98
CA GLU A 54 14.89 -19.21 -0.43
C GLU A 54 15.68 -17.94 -0.71
N SER A 55 16.90 -18.13 -1.20
CA SER A 55 17.76 -17.07 -1.70
C SER A 55 17.03 -16.24 -2.75
N ILE A 56 17.13 -14.91 -2.60
CA ILE A 56 16.51 -13.89 -3.46
C ILE A 56 17.16 -13.87 -4.88
N GLU A 57 18.09 -14.77 -5.16
CA GLU A 57 19.04 -14.67 -6.27
C GLU A 57 18.63 -15.34 -7.59
N SER A 58 17.51 -16.06 -7.70
CA SER A 58 17.18 -16.70 -8.99
C SER A 58 15.70 -16.88 -9.32
N ARG A 59 14.77 -16.32 -8.53
CA ARG A 59 13.38 -16.23 -9.00
C ARG A 59 13.30 -15.14 -10.07
N GLN A 60 13.51 -15.52 -11.33
CA GLN A 60 13.19 -14.68 -12.48
C GLN A 60 11.77 -14.15 -12.26
N ARG A 61 11.67 -12.84 -12.02
CA ARG A 61 10.40 -12.21 -11.66
C ARG A 61 9.37 -12.52 -12.74
N LEU A 62 8.25 -13.14 -12.36
CA LEU A 62 7.18 -13.48 -13.28
C LEU A 62 6.63 -12.21 -13.93
N LEU A 63 6.80 -12.10 -15.24
CA LEU A 63 6.47 -10.90 -16.01
C LEU A 63 5.00 -10.90 -16.41
N PRO A 64 4.29 -9.76 -16.33
CA PRO A 64 2.91 -9.67 -16.81
C PRO A 64 2.80 -9.98 -18.30
N ILE A 65 1.79 -10.78 -18.70
CA ILE A 65 1.56 -11.13 -20.13
C ILE A 65 1.39 -9.88 -21.00
N ALA A 66 0.63 -8.90 -20.53
CA ALA A 66 0.43 -7.63 -21.22
C ALA A 66 1.73 -6.84 -21.44
N PHE A 67 2.73 -7.00 -20.57
CA PHE A 67 4.05 -6.40 -20.78
C PHE A 67 4.81 -7.11 -21.90
N LEU A 68 4.81 -8.45 -21.91
CA LEU A 68 5.45 -9.26 -22.95
C LEU A 68 4.87 -8.95 -24.34
N LEU A 69 3.55 -8.77 -24.43
CA LEU A 69 2.84 -8.42 -25.66
C LEU A 69 3.06 -6.97 -26.10
N ARG A 70 3.36 -6.05 -25.18
CA ARG A 70 3.68 -4.65 -25.52
C ARG A 70 5.09 -4.50 -26.06
N GLU A 71 6.01 -5.30 -25.55
CA GLU A 71 7.44 -5.20 -25.84
C GLU A 71 7.90 -6.31 -26.81
N THR A 72 7.00 -6.80 -27.66
CA THR A 72 7.22 -7.93 -28.58
C THR A 72 8.46 -7.75 -29.46
N GLU A 73 8.58 -6.62 -30.13
CA GLU A 73 9.71 -6.27 -30.99
C GLU A 73 11.01 -6.19 -30.18
N LYS A 74 10.97 -5.54 -29.01
CA LYS A 74 12.15 -5.35 -28.17
C LYS A 74 12.62 -6.63 -27.49
N ILE A 75 11.73 -7.61 -27.31
CA ILE A 75 12.07 -8.94 -26.76
C ILE A 75 12.46 -9.90 -27.90
N GLY A 76 12.09 -9.61 -29.14
CA GLY A 76 12.29 -10.48 -30.29
C GLY A 76 11.36 -11.70 -30.26
N LEU A 77 10.07 -11.48 -29.98
CA LEU A 77 9.05 -12.54 -29.98
C LEU A 77 8.66 -12.92 -31.41
N SER A 78 8.58 -14.22 -31.70
CA SER A 78 8.04 -14.71 -32.98
C SER A 78 6.52 -14.58 -33.03
N ASP A 79 5.94 -14.47 -34.23
CA ASP A 79 4.48 -14.37 -34.43
C ASP A 79 3.72 -15.51 -33.73
N LYS A 80 4.26 -16.74 -33.78
CA LYS A 80 3.66 -17.89 -33.09
C LYS A 80 3.63 -17.70 -31.56
N GLN A 81 4.68 -17.12 -30.98
CA GLN A 81 4.72 -16.80 -29.55
C GLN A 81 3.75 -15.67 -29.21
N VAL A 82 3.64 -14.65 -30.06
CA VAL A 82 2.70 -13.53 -29.88
C VAL A 82 1.26 -14.03 -29.90
N VAL A 83 0.90 -14.89 -30.84
CA VAL A 83 -0.44 -15.52 -30.91
C VAL A 83 -0.71 -16.34 -29.65
N SER A 84 0.26 -17.16 -29.22
CA SER A 84 0.13 -18.00 -28.02
C SER A 84 -0.04 -17.16 -26.74
N LEU A 85 0.74 -16.07 -26.60
CA LEU A 85 0.63 -15.15 -25.48
C LEU A 85 -0.70 -14.38 -25.47
N SER A 86 -1.20 -13.99 -26.65
CA SER A 86 -2.49 -13.31 -26.78
C SER A 86 -3.63 -14.23 -26.36
N LYS A 87 -3.58 -15.50 -26.77
CA LYS A 87 -4.56 -16.51 -26.34
C LYS A 87 -4.51 -16.73 -24.82
N LEU A 88 -3.30 -16.85 -24.25
CA LEU A 88 -3.14 -16.94 -22.79
C LEU A 88 -3.68 -15.70 -22.06
N GLN A 89 -3.53 -14.50 -22.62
CA GLN A 89 -4.10 -13.28 -22.04
C GLN A 89 -5.63 -13.32 -22.05
N GLU A 90 -6.24 -13.79 -23.14
CA GLU A 90 -7.70 -13.91 -23.26
C GLU A 90 -8.26 -14.96 -22.28
N GLU A 91 -7.60 -16.13 -22.18
CA GLU A 91 -7.96 -17.17 -21.21
C GLU A 91 -7.83 -16.66 -19.77
N ALA A 92 -6.72 -15.98 -19.46
CA ALA A 92 -6.52 -15.35 -18.16
C ALA A 92 -7.61 -14.34 -17.84
N TYR A 93 -8.01 -13.51 -18.82
CA TYR A 93 -9.07 -12.52 -18.65
C TYR A 93 -10.43 -13.18 -18.35
N LYS A 94 -10.80 -14.21 -19.12
CA LYS A 94 -12.05 -14.96 -18.92
C LYS A 94 -12.13 -15.60 -17.54
N GLU A 95 -11.05 -16.19 -17.05
CA GLU A 95 -11.01 -16.78 -15.70
C GLU A 95 -10.92 -15.73 -14.58
N LEU A 96 -10.30 -14.60 -14.85
CA LEU A 96 -10.09 -13.53 -13.87
C LEU A 96 -11.35 -12.72 -13.62
N LEU A 97 -12.17 -12.48 -14.65
CA LEU A 97 -13.38 -11.68 -14.58
C LEU A 97 -14.32 -12.05 -13.41
N PRO A 98 -14.77 -13.31 -13.24
CA PRO A 98 -15.64 -13.67 -12.13
C PRO A 98 -14.98 -13.46 -10.75
N ILE A 99 -13.65 -13.63 -10.65
CA ILE A 99 -12.91 -13.39 -9.41
C ILE A 99 -12.85 -11.90 -9.10
N GLU A 100 -12.73 -11.03 -10.10
CA GLU A 100 -12.73 -9.58 -9.92
C GLU A 100 -14.10 -9.06 -9.52
N ASP A 101 -15.17 -9.62 -10.08
CA ASP A 101 -16.54 -9.30 -9.68
C ASP A 101 -16.81 -9.75 -8.23
N GLU A 102 -16.39 -10.98 -7.88
CA GLU A 102 -16.45 -11.49 -6.50
C GLU A 102 -15.65 -10.61 -5.53
N LEU A 103 -14.45 -10.18 -5.92
CA LEU A 103 -13.60 -9.32 -5.10
C LEU A 103 -14.24 -7.94 -4.89
N ARG A 104 -14.81 -7.34 -5.95
CA ARG A 104 -15.53 -6.06 -5.86
C ARG A 104 -16.75 -6.16 -4.94
N ALA A 105 -17.52 -7.23 -5.04
CA ALA A 105 -18.66 -7.47 -4.16
C ALA A 105 -18.21 -7.60 -2.69
N ARG A 106 -17.19 -8.42 -2.41
CA ARG A 106 -16.65 -8.60 -1.05
C ARG A 106 -16.03 -7.33 -0.48
N GLN A 107 -15.33 -6.56 -1.30
CA GLN A 107 -14.78 -5.26 -0.91
C GLN A 107 -15.89 -4.28 -0.54
N THR A 108 -16.98 -4.25 -1.32
CA THR A 108 -18.14 -3.39 -1.03
C THR A 108 -18.78 -3.73 0.33
N VAL A 109 -18.91 -5.02 0.64
CA VAL A 109 -19.41 -5.48 1.94
C VAL A 109 -18.47 -5.07 3.08
N PHE A 110 -17.15 -5.28 2.90
CA PHE A 110 -16.15 -4.88 3.88
C PHE A 110 -16.13 -3.37 4.12
N ASP A 111 -16.19 -2.57 3.05
CA ASP A 111 -16.24 -1.11 3.16
C ASP A 111 -17.52 -0.64 3.85
N GLY A 112 -18.65 -1.32 3.63
CA GLY A 112 -19.92 -1.09 4.36
C GLY A 112 -19.80 -1.41 5.85
N PHE A 113 -19.14 -2.51 6.20
CA PHE A 113 -18.81 -2.84 7.59
C PHE A 113 -17.94 -1.76 8.24
N MET A 114 -16.87 -1.32 7.57
CA MET A 114 -15.99 -0.27 8.07
C MET A 114 -16.71 1.08 8.26
N LYS A 115 -17.62 1.43 7.35
CA LYS A 115 -18.43 2.65 7.46
C LYS A 115 -19.42 2.61 8.62
N SER A 116 -20.11 1.48 8.81
CA SER A 116 -21.09 1.31 9.89
C SER A 116 -20.45 1.31 11.29
N HIS A 117 -19.15 1.03 11.38
CA HIS A 117 -18.40 0.98 12.64
C HIS A 117 -17.35 2.09 12.79
N ARG A 118 -17.42 3.15 11.97
CA ARG A 118 -16.42 4.24 11.92
C ARG A 118 -16.10 4.89 13.28
N ASN A 119 -17.07 4.93 14.19
CA ASN A 119 -16.95 5.53 15.53
C ASN A 119 -17.11 4.50 16.67
N ARG A 120 -17.05 3.19 16.37
CA ARG A 120 -17.20 2.11 17.35
C ARG A 120 -15.89 1.35 17.50
N GLN A 121 -15.59 0.91 18.71
CA GLN A 121 -14.50 -0.06 18.92
C GLN A 121 -14.94 -1.41 18.35
N VAL A 122 -14.32 -1.82 17.24
CA VAL A 122 -14.48 -3.13 16.64
C VAL A 122 -13.39 -4.04 17.20
N SER A 123 -13.73 -5.26 17.59
CA SER A 123 -12.73 -6.22 18.02
C SER A 123 -11.83 -6.64 16.84
N MET A 124 -10.55 -6.93 17.11
CA MET A 124 -9.65 -7.42 16.06
C MET A 124 -10.18 -8.70 15.41
N GLU A 125 -10.80 -9.58 16.19
CA GLU A 125 -11.41 -10.81 15.70
C GLU A 125 -12.52 -10.55 14.68
N GLU A 126 -13.40 -9.60 14.96
CA GLU A 126 -14.50 -9.23 14.06
C GLU A 126 -13.98 -8.58 12.78
N LEU A 127 -12.96 -7.71 12.89
CA LEU A 127 -12.32 -7.11 11.72
C LEU A 127 -11.65 -8.18 10.83
N LEU A 128 -10.93 -9.14 11.42
CA LEU A 128 -10.33 -10.25 10.68
C LEU A 128 -11.39 -11.14 10.01
N LYS A 129 -12.50 -11.41 10.70
CA LYS A 129 -13.63 -12.18 10.15
C LYS A 129 -14.21 -11.51 8.91
N GLN A 130 -14.36 -10.19 8.91
CA GLN A 130 -14.87 -9.44 7.77
C GLN A 130 -13.83 -9.25 6.66
N ALA A 131 -12.54 -9.16 6.99
CA ALA A 131 -11.47 -9.03 6.00
C ALA A 131 -11.12 -10.37 5.31
N LYS A 132 -11.37 -11.51 5.97
CA LYS A 132 -11.01 -12.85 5.47
C LYS A 132 -11.54 -13.14 4.05
N PRO A 133 -12.83 -12.89 3.72
CA PRO A 133 -13.33 -13.12 2.36
C PRO A 133 -12.59 -12.30 1.30
N VAL A 134 -12.25 -11.03 1.58
CA VAL A 134 -11.52 -10.15 0.66
C VAL A 134 -10.11 -10.69 0.42
N THR A 135 -9.42 -11.07 1.51
CA THR A 135 -8.04 -11.58 1.41
C THR A 135 -7.96 -12.94 0.72
N GLU A 136 -8.92 -13.84 0.93
CA GLU A 136 -9.01 -15.13 0.24
C GLU A 136 -9.26 -14.97 -1.26
N THR A 137 -10.21 -14.12 -1.67
CA THR A 137 -10.44 -13.85 -3.10
C THR A 137 -9.24 -13.14 -3.73
N GLY A 138 -8.60 -12.21 -3.01
CA GLY A 138 -7.36 -11.58 -3.43
C GLY A 138 -6.20 -12.57 -3.58
N ARG A 139 -6.12 -13.61 -2.72
CA ARG A 139 -5.17 -14.71 -2.87
C ARG A 139 -5.48 -15.55 -4.11
N ARG A 140 -6.74 -15.93 -4.34
CA ARG A 140 -7.17 -16.67 -5.53
C ARG A 140 -6.81 -15.94 -6.82
N LYS A 141 -7.07 -14.62 -6.88
CA LYS A 141 -6.66 -13.75 -7.99
C LYS A 141 -5.15 -13.80 -8.23
N ARG A 142 -4.35 -13.68 -7.17
CA ARG A 142 -2.87 -13.72 -7.27
C ARG A 142 -2.37 -15.06 -7.82
N LEU A 143 -2.86 -16.18 -7.28
CA LEU A 143 -2.48 -17.52 -7.72
C LEU A 143 -2.85 -17.78 -9.19
N LEU A 144 -4.02 -17.30 -9.62
CA LEU A 144 -4.43 -17.39 -11.02
C LEU A 144 -3.45 -16.63 -11.93
N LEU A 145 -3.17 -15.37 -11.60
CA LEU A 145 -2.23 -14.55 -12.37
C LEU A 145 -0.82 -15.14 -12.38
N GLU A 146 -0.36 -15.70 -11.27
CA GLU A 146 0.94 -16.37 -11.16
C GLU A 146 1.04 -17.55 -12.13
N ARG A 147 0.06 -18.46 -12.11
CA ARG A 147 -0.03 -19.59 -13.05
C ARG A 147 0.03 -19.16 -14.51
N TYR A 148 -0.70 -18.10 -14.87
CA TYR A 148 -0.72 -17.60 -16.24
C TYR A 148 0.61 -16.94 -16.64
N ARG A 149 1.28 -16.24 -15.71
CA ARG A 149 2.62 -15.68 -15.96
C ARG A 149 3.68 -16.76 -16.11
N GLU A 150 3.61 -17.84 -15.33
CA GLU A 150 4.50 -19.00 -15.49
C GLU A 150 4.33 -19.63 -16.87
N ARG A 151 3.08 -19.91 -17.29
CA ARG A 151 2.78 -20.41 -18.64
C ARG A 151 3.34 -19.50 -19.72
N ALA A 152 3.18 -18.18 -19.57
CA ALA A 152 3.71 -17.20 -20.52
C ALA A 152 5.25 -17.20 -20.57
N GLN A 153 5.93 -17.31 -19.43
CA GLN A 153 7.40 -17.40 -19.41
C GLN A 153 7.92 -18.69 -20.03
N ASN A 154 7.19 -19.80 -19.90
CA ASN A 154 7.56 -21.08 -20.51
C ASN A 154 7.49 -21.03 -22.05
N LEU A 155 6.75 -20.09 -22.64
CA LEU A 155 6.76 -19.85 -24.08
C LEU A 155 8.02 -19.13 -24.57
N LEU A 156 8.79 -18.52 -23.66
CA LEU A 156 9.99 -17.74 -23.99
C LEU A 156 11.24 -18.62 -23.90
N SER A 157 12.17 -18.39 -24.83
CA SER A 157 13.54 -18.88 -24.69
C SER A 157 14.25 -18.19 -23.52
N GLU A 158 15.31 -18.80 -23.00
CA GLU A 158 16.08 -18.23 -21.90
C GLU A 158 16.59 -16.81 -22.23
N LYS A 159 17.11 -16.61 -23.45
CA LYS A 159 17.55 -15.29 -23.94
C LYS A 159 16.42 -14.26 -23.90
N GLN A 160 15.22 -14.63 -24.36
CA GLN A 160 14.04 -13.76 -24.33
C GLN A 160 13.61 -13.44 -22.89
N ARG A 161 13.67 -14.40 -21.96
CA ARG A 161 13.34 -14.16 -20.53
C ARG A 161 14.29 -13.15 -19.89
N VAL A 162 15.59 -13.30 -20.11
CA VAL A 162 16.61 -12.37 -19.61
C VAL A 162 16.38 -10.96 -20.16
N GLN A 163 16.17 -10.85 -21.47
CA GLN A 163 15.92 -9.58 -22.15
C GLN A 163 14.64 -8.90 -21.66
N ALA A 164 13.55 -9.65 -21.54
CA ALA A 164 12.29 -9.16 -21.00
C ALA A 164 12.43 -8.71 -19.53
N GLY A 165 13.18 -9.44 -18.71
CA GLY A 165 13.47 -9.07 -17.32
C GLY A 165 14.24 -7.76 -17.21
N GLN A 166 15.26 -7.55 -18.04
CA GLN A 166 16.02 -6.30 -18.08
C GLN A 166 15.18 -5.11 -18.57
N LEU A 167 14.34 -5.31 -19.59
CA LEU A 167 13.40 -4.30 -20.07
C LEU A 167 12.42 -3.91 -18.97
N PHE A 168 11.85 -4.89 -18.27
CA PHE A 168 10.87 -4.66 -17.22
C PHE A 168 11.45 -3.85 -16.05
N ARG A 169 12.68 -4.17 -15.61
CA ARG A 169 13.38 -3.39 -14.58
C ARG A 169 13.54 -1.93 -15.00
N ARG A 170 14.04 -1.67 -16.21
CA ARG A 170 14.21 -0.31 -16.74
C ARG A 170 12.91 0.48 -16.81
N VAL A 171 11.81 -0.16 -17.22
CA VAL A 171 10.49 0.49 -17.26
C VAL A 171 10.00 0.80 -15.84
N THR A 172 10.13 -0.14 -14.92
CA THR A 172 9.70 0.04 -13.52
C THR A 172 10.46 1.18 -12.84
N GLU A 173 11.78 1.23 -12.99
CA GLU A 173 12.63 2.29 -12.44
C GLU A 173 12.26 3.68 -13.01
N ARG A 174 11.89 3.75 -14.30
CA ARG A 174 11.45 5.02 -14.90
C ARG A 174 10.13 5.49 -14.30
N VAL A 175 9.18 4.57 -14.11
CA VAL A 175 7.87 4.88 -13.50
C VAL A 175 8.06 5.35 -12.05
N GLU A 176 8.91 4.68 -11.27
CA GLU A 176 9.23 5.08 -9.89
C GLU A 176 9.88 6.46 -9.84
N LYS A 177 10.86 6.74 -10.71
CA LYS A 177 11.49 8.07 -10.81
C LYS A 177 10.49 9.17 -11.19
N GLN A 178 9.54 8.89 -12.08
CA GLN A 178 8.49 9.85 -12.45
C GLN A 178 7.55 10.12 -11.29
N LYS A 179 7.14 9.09 -10.55
CA LYS A 179 6.27 9.23 -9.38
C LYS A 179 6.93 10.06 -8.27
N ASN A 180 8.21 9.82 -8.00
CA ASN A 180 8.94 10.60 -6.98
C ASN A 180 9.04 12.07 -7.38
N LYS A 181 9.39 12.37 -8.64
CA LYS A 181 9.41 13.75 -9.16
C LYS A 181 8.05 14.46 -9.12
N GLN A 182 6.95 13.72 -9.21
CA GLN A 182 5.61 14.30 -9.11
C GLN A 182 5.25 14.61 -7.65
N ASN A 183 5.54 13.70 -6.72
CA ASN A 183 5.34 13.91 -5.29
C ASN A 183 6.17 15.09 -4.76
N ASP A 184 7.41 15.25 -5.22
CA ASP A 184 8.28 16.37 -4.84
C ASP A 184 7.72 17.73 -5.30
N LYS A 185 6.92 17.77 -6.36
CA LYS A 185 6.25 18.98 -6.84
C LYS A 185 4.95 19.29 -6.09
N GLU A 186 4.20 18.25 -5.71
CA GLU A 186 2.93 18.40 -4.98
C GLU A 186 3.16 18.71 -3.49
N GLY A 187 4.30 18.29 -2.90
CA GLY A 187 4.68 18.61 -1.51
C GLY A 187 5.38 19.96 -1.30
N ALA A 188 5.62 20.72 -2.38
CA ALA A 188 6.25 22.05 -2.34
C ALA A 188 5.23 23.21 -2.39
N ILE A 189 3.93 22.90 -2.28
CA ILE A 189 2.80 23.85 -2.26
C ILE A 189 2.20 23.90 -0.85
#